data_AF-A0A1Z8PVI3-F1
#
_entry.id   AF-A0A1Z8PVI3-F1
#
_cell.length_a   1.000
_cell.length_b   1.000
_cell.length_c   1.000
_cell.angle_alpha   90.00
_cell.angle_beta   90.00
_cell.angle_gamma   90.00
#
_symmetry.space_group_name_H-M   'P 1'
#
loop_
_entity.id
_entity.type
_entity.pdbx_description
1 polymer ?
#
loop_
_entity_poly.entity_id
_entity_poly.type
_entity_poly.pdbx_seq_one_letter_code
_entity_poly.pdbx_strand_id
1 'polypeptide(L)'
;MIDEYDNGRKNSRDEQLKPLNIKKKPKRQTAIALKESEEWGDAPTISASGRGIIAENILQLAYENGIKVREDSALADMLAMIDIDSPIPSEAFMAVAEILSYVYQANGKPNPFNVQLKDDTE
;
A
#
# COMPACT_ATOMS: atom_id res chain seq x y z
N MET A 1 -25.72 22.41 -73.10
CA MET A 1 -24.28 22.40 -72.79
C MET A 1 -24.12 22.73 -71.31
N ILE A 2 -23.19 22.02 -70.65
CA ILE A 2 -22.81 22.06 -69.22
C ILE A 2 -23.47 20.95 -68.36
N ASP A 3 -23.01 19.73 -68.61
CA ASP A 3 -22.24 18.81 -67.75
C ASP A 3 -22.72 18.38 -66.35
N GLU A 4 -22.73 17.05 -66.18
CA GLU A 4 -22.84 16.26 -64.96
C GLU A 4 -21.75 16.60 -63.92
N TYR A 5 -22.13 16.59 -62.63
CA TYR A 5 -21.19 16.29 -61.55
C TYR A 5 -21.76 15.29 -60.54
N ASP A 6 -21.16 14.11 -60.65
CA ASP A 6 -20.92 12.99 -59.75
C ASP A 6 -20.84 13.28 -58.22
N ASN A 7 -21.68 12.56 -57.47
CA ASN A 7 -21.44 11.81 -56.22
C ASN A 7 -20.65 12.40 -55.04
N GLY A 8 -21.35 12.68 -53.93
CA GLY A 8 -20.80 13.09 -52.64
C GLY A 8 -21.38 12.31 -51.45
N ARG A 9 -20.86 11.09 -51.26
CA ARG A 9 -20.88 10.22 -50.06
C ARG A 9 -21.53 10.75 -48.77
N LYS A 10 -22.44 9.94 -48.22
CA LYS A 10 -22.79 9.88 -46.78
C LYS A 10 -21.50 9.97 -45.96
N ASN A 11 -21.34 11.01 -45.16
CA ASN A 11 -20.23 11.09 -44.21
C ASN A 11 -20.76 10.78 -42.81
N SER A 12 -20.62 9.52 -42.46
CA SER A 12 -20.66 8.96 -41.11
C SER A 12 -19.65 9.70 -40.24
N ARG A 13 -20.06 10.79 -39.58
CA ARG A 13 -19.26 11.46 -38.55
C ARG A 13 -19.96 11.52 -37.19
N ASP A 14 -20.91 10.59 -36.99
CA ASP A 14 -21.36 10.12 -35.67
C ASP A 14 -20.51 8.91 -35.19
N GLU A 15 -19.25 8.80 -35.60
CA GLU A 15 -18.32 7.90 -34.92
C GLU A 15 -17.75 8.59 -33.68
N GLN A 16 -18.60 8.55 -32.65
CA GLN A 16 -18.25 8.37 -31.26
C GLN A 16 -16.76 8.02 -31.09
N LEU A 17 -15.98 8.97 -30.59
CA LEU A 17 -14.69 8.66 -29.99
C LEU A 17 -14.97 7.80 -28.75
N LYS A 18 -15.10 6.49 -28.95
CA LYS A 18 -15.14 5.52 -27.85
C LYS A 18 -13.87 5.76 -27.04
N PRO A 19 -13.95 6.01 -25.72
CA PRO A 19 -12.74 6.13 -24.92
C PRO A 19 -11.95 4.84 -25.12
N LEU A 20 -10.71 4.99 -25.61
CA LEU A 20 -9.78 3.88 -25.79
C LEU A 20 -9.81 3.05 -24.52
N ASN A 21 -10.06 1.75 -24.69
CA ASN A 21 -10.16 0.77 -23.62
C ASN A 21 -8.94 0.86 -22.68
N ILE A 22 -9.04 1.67 -21.60
CA ILE A 22 -8.03 1.73 -20.55
C ILE A 22 -8.19 0.43 -19.78
N LYS A 23 -7.52 -0.63 -20.27
CA LYS A 23 -7.29 -1.82 -19.46
C LYS A 23 -6.56 -1.34 -18.22
N LYS A 24 -7.29 -1.23 -17.10
CA LYS A 24 -6.76 -0.91 -15.77
C LYS A 24 -5.62 -1.91 -15.54
N LYS A 25 -4.36 -1.46 -15.67
CA LYS A 25 -3.21 -2.36 -15.46
C LYS A 25 -3.39 -2.99 -14.08
N PRO A 26 -3.28 -4.32 -13.94
CA PRO A 26 -3.44 -4.95 -12.64
C PRO A 26 -2.44 -4.31 -11.68
N LYS A 27 -2.94 -3.85 -10.53
CA LYS A 27 -2.12 -3.24 -9.49
C LYS A 27 -1.15 -4.32 -9.02
N ARG A 28 0.15 -4.06 -9.18
CA ARG A 28 1.18 -4.99 -8.71
C ARG A 28 1.11 -5.04 -7.19
N GLN A 29 1.16 -6.24 -6.61
CA GLN A 29 1.17 -6.41 -5.16
C GLN A 29 2.35 -5.67 -4.55
N THR A 30 2.14 -5.05 -3.39
CA THR A 30 3.15 -4.35 -2.60
C THR A 30 3.26 -5.06 -1.26
N ALA A 31 4.48 -5.30 -0.76
CA ALA A 31 4.71 -5.83 0.58
C ALA A 31 5.83 -5.05 1.27
N ILE A 32 5.65 -4.81 2.56
CA ILE A 32 6.56 -4.08 3.43
C ILE A 32 6.80 -4.92 4.67
N ALA A 33 8.06 -5.08 5.06
CA ALA A 33 8.45 -5.68 6.32
C ALA A 33 8.92 -4.59 7.29
N LEU A 34 8.49 -4.69 8.55
CA LEU A 34 8.86 -3.78 9.62
C LEU A 34 9.74 -4.49 10.64
N LYS A 35 10.68 -3.75 11.22
CA LYS A 35 11.54 -4.18 12.32
C LYS A 35 11.35 -3.24 13.51
N GLU A 36 11.21 -3.82 14.70
CA GLU A 36 11.17 -3.09 15.96
C GLU A 36 12.54 -2.49 16.28
N SER A 37 12.57 -1.30 16.88
CA SER A 37 13.78 -0.71 17.44
C SER A 37 14.22 -1.46 18.70
N GLU A 38 15.52 -1.48 18.98
CA GLU A 38 16.05 -2.06 20.23
C GLU A 38 15.81 -1.12 21.42
N GLU A 39 15.68 0.18 21.16
CA GLU A 39 15.38 1.20 22.16
C GLU A 39 13.88 1.38 22.35
N TRP A 40 13.48 1.45 23.63
CA TRP A 40 12.09 1.64 24.00
C TRP A 40 11.63 3.06 23.63
N GLY A 41 10.61 3.15 22.79
CA GLY A 41 9.98 4.41 22.40
C GLY A 41 10.35 4.90 21.00
N ASP A 42 11.31 4.26 20.35
CA ASP A 42 11.65 4.56 18.96
C ASP A 42 10.62 4.01 17.97
N ALA A 43 10.48 4.69 16.84
CA ALA A 43 9.60 4.26 15.77
C ALA A 43 10.17 2.99 15.09
N PRO A 44 9.31 2.02 14.73
CA PRO A 44 9.76 0.86 13.98
C PRO A 44 10.33 1.30 12.62
N THR A 45 11.25 0.52 12.08
CA THR A 45 11.95 0.80 10.82
C THR A 45 11.50 -0.13 9.71
N ILE A 46 11.67 0.30 8.47
CA ILE A 46 11.38 -0.54 7.30
C ILE A 46 12.57 -1.45 7.05
N SER A 47 12.40 -2.76 7.18
CA SER A 47 13.47 -3.74 6.94
C SER A 47 13.47 -4.30 5.52
N ALA A 48 12.31 -4.30 4.85
CA ALA A 48 12.20 -4.68 3.45
C ALA A 48 11.02 -3.99 2.78
N SER A 49 11.15 -3.72 1.47
CA SER A 49 10.09 -3.17 0.63
C SER A 49 10.15 -3.80 -0.76
N GLY A 50 8.99 -4.16 -1.32
CA GLY A 50 8.93 -4.88 -2.58
C GLY A 50 7.62 -4.69 -3.33
N ARG A 51 7.69 -4.87 -4.65
CA ARG A 51 6.52 -4.92 -5.54
C ARG A 51 6.59 -6.12 -6.48
N GLY A 52 5.43 -6.65 -6.87
CA GLY A 52 5.34 -7.83 -7.75
C GLY A 52 6.08 -9.02 -7.15
N ILE A 53 6.99 -9.63 -7.91
CA ILE A 53 7.73 -10.82 -7.48
C ILE A 53 8.52 -10.61 -6.17
N ILE A 54 9.04 -9.40 -5.92
CA ILE A 54 9.75 -9.12 -4.67
C ILE A 54 8.76 -9.11 -3.49
N ALA A 55 7.54 -8.58 -3.69
CA ALA A 55 6.50 -8.62 -2.67
C ALA A 55 6.07 -10.05 -2.36
N GLU A 56 5.92 -10.88 -3.40
CA GLU A 56 5.61 -12.31 -3.26
C GLU A 56 6.69 -13.03 -2.44
N ASN A 57 7.98 -12.76 -2.72
CA ASN A 57 9.10 -13.33 -1.95
C ASN A 57 9.11 -12.87 -0.49
N ILE A 58 8.82 -11.59 -0.21
CA ILE A 58 8.72 -11.07 1.16
C ILE A 58 7.61 -11.80 1.93
N LEU A 59 6.44 -11.94 1.31
CA LEU A 59 5.30 -12.62 1.90
C LEU A 59 5.59 -14.11 2.15
N GLN A 60 6.18 -14.78 1.16
CA GLN A 60 6.58 -16.17 1.29
C GLN A 60 7.52 -16.37 2.49
N LEU A 61 8.58 -15.56 2.59
CA LEU A 61 9.52 -15.64 3.71
C LEU A 61 8.84 -15.35 5.05
N ALA A 62 7.92 -14.38 5.09
CA ALA A 62 7.14 -14.08 6.29
C ALA A 62 6.32 -15.29 6.75
N TYR A 63 5.59 -15.95 5.83
CA TYR A 63 4.80 -17.14 6.14
C TYR A 63 5.67 -18.32 6.59
N GLU A 64 6.78 -18.58 5.91
CA GLU A 64 7.72 -19.65 6.25
C GLU A 64 8.31 -19.49 7.66
N ASN A 65 8.50 -18.25 8.10
CA ASN A 65 9.05 -17.94 9.42
C ASN A 65 7.96 -17.64 10.48
N GLY A 66 6.69 -17.81 10.15
CA GLY A 66 5.58 -17.54 11.08
C GLY A 66 5.41 -16.07 11.45
N ILE A 67 5.95 -15.14 10.65
CA ILE A 67 5.77 -13.70 10.82
C ILE A 67 4.33 -13.32 10.48
N LYS A 68 3.72 -12.49 11.32
CA LYS A 68 2.33 -12.04 11.12
C LYS A 68 2.25 -11.10 9.92
N VAL A 69 1.30 -11.36 9.02
CA VAL A 69 1.03 -10.53 7.84
C VAL A 69 -0.33 -9.86 8.00
N ARG A 70 -0.40 -8.56 7.68
CA ARG A 70 -1.64 -7.79 7.58
C ARG A 70 -1.77 -7.20 6.20
N GLU A 71 -2.97 -7.26 5.65
CA GLU A 71 -3.29 -6.69 4.35
C GLU A 71 -3.90 -5.30 4.54
N ASP A 72 -3.16 -4.29 4.09
CA ASP A 72 -3.63 -2.91 3.93
C ASP A 72 -2.93 -2.30 2.72
N SER A 73 -3.64 -2.19 1.60
CA SER A 73 -3.03 -1.70 0.37
C SER A 73 -2.65 -0.22 0.45
N ALA A 74 -3.35 0.60 1.24
CA ALA A 74 -3.07 2.03 1.32
C ALA A 74 -1.83 2.28 2.16
N LEU A 75 -1.76 1.62 3.33
CA LEU A 75 -0.59 1.67 4.21
C LEU A 75 0.65 1.07 3.52
N ALA A 76 0.51 -0.07 2.85
CA ALA A 76 1.63 -0.69 2.13
C ALA A 76 2.17 0.22 1.03
N ASP A 77 1.32 0.88 0.25
CA ASP A 77 1.76 1.80 -0.81
C ASP A 77 2.38 3.07 -0.25
N MET A 78 1.89 3.59 0.88
CA MET A 78 2.48 4.73 1.57
C MET A 78 3.89 4.39 2.08
N LEU A 79 4.03 3.28 2.81
CA LEU A 79 5.31 2.84 3.36
C LEU A 79 6.30 2.43 2.25
N ALA A 80 5.81 1.97 1.09
CA ALA A 80 6.66 1.68 -0.07
C ALA A 80 7.37 2.91 -0.66
N MET A 81 7.00 4.13 -0.26
CA MET A 81 7.68 5.37 -0.67
C MET A 81 8.85 5.75 0.24
N ILE A 82 9.01 5.05 1.36
CA ILE A 82 10.02 5.32 2.37
C ILE A 82 11.20 4.37 2.17
N ASP A 83 12.41 4.86 2.42
CA ASP A 83 13.63 4.08 2.25
C ASP A 83 13.75 2.97 3.31
N ILE A 84 14.44 1.89 2.92
CA ILE A 84 14.81 0.83 3.84
C ILE A 84 15.72 1.40 4.95
N ASP A 85 15.66 0.81 6.14
CA ASP A 85 16.32 1.22 7.37
C ASP A 85 15.89 2.60 7.90
N SER A 86 14.88 3.22 7.29
CA SER A 86 14.28 4.46 7.79
C SER A 86 13.14 4.17 8.79
N PRO A 87 12.94 5.04 9.79
CA PRO A 87 11.78 4.95 10.66
C PRO A 87 10.48 5.20 9.87
N ILE A 88 9.39 4.61 10.33
CA ILE A 88 8.08 4.90 9.73
C ILE A 88 7.71 6.38 9.87
N PRO A 89 7.03 6.96 8.87
CA PRO A 89 6.56 8.34 8.94
C PRO A 89 5.48 8.50 10.00
N SER A 90 5.37 9.70 10.59
CA SER A 90 4.39 10.02 11.63
C SER A 90 2.94 9.72 11.22
N GLU A 91 2.64 9.91 9.94
CA GLU A 91 1.35 9.70 9.31
C GLU A 91 0.94 8.22 9.30
N ALA A 92 1.92 7.31 9.29
CA ALA A 92 1.71 5.86 9.37
C ALA A 92 1.75 5.33 10.81
N PHE A 93 2.20 6.14 11.77
CA PHE A 93 2.49 5.68 13.13
C PHE A 93 1.27 5.07 13.82
N MET A 94 0.11 5.74 13.77
CA MET A 94 -1.11 5.22 14.39
C MET A 94 -1.55 3.86 13.81
N ALA A 95 -1.55 3.73 12.48
CA ALA A 95 -1.96 2.50 11.81
C ALA A 95 -1.00 1.34 12.12
N VAL A 96 0.31 1.61 12.11
CA VAL A 96 1.32 0.61 12.48
C VAL A 96 1.22 0.24 13.97
N ALA A 97 1.01 1.21 14.85
CA ALA A 97 0.85 1.00 16.29
C ALA A 97 -0.35 0.10 16.61
N GLU A 98 -1.48 0.26 15.91
CA GLU A 98 -2.65 -0.62 16.06
C GLU A 98 -2.32 -2.07 15.67
N ILE A 99 -1.61 -2.26 14.55
CA ILE A 99 -1.18 -3.59 14.10
C ILE A 99 -0.22 -4.21 15.12
N LEU A 100 0.78 -3.46 15.57
CA LEU A 100 1.75 -3.93 16.54
C LEU A 100 1.10 -4.25 17.88
N SER A 101 0.19 -3.40 18.36
CA SER A 101 -0.61 -3.62 19.58
C SER A 101 -1.28 -5.00 19.58
N TYR A 102 -1.87 -5.41 18.46
CA TYR A 102 -2.42 -6.75 18.29
C TYR A 102 -1.33 -7.84 18.39
N VAL A 103 -0.17 -7.62 17.76
CA VAL A 103 0.96 -8.57 17.78
C VAL A 103 1.53 -8.75 19.20
N TYR A 104 1.75 -7.68 19.97
CA TYR A 104 2.22 -7.79 21.36
C TYR A 104 1.24 -8.54 22.24
N GLN A 105 -0.06 -8.20 22.14
CA GLN A 105 -1.11 -8.88 22.89
C GLN A 105 -1.18 -10.37 22.55
N ALA A 106 -1.13 -10.72 21.26
CA ALA A 106 -1.12 -12.11 20.80
C ALA A 106 0.13 -12.87 21.28
N ASN A 107 1.24 -12.18 21.51
CA ASN A 107 2.49 -12.75 22.02
C ASN A 107 2.60 -12.70 23.55
N GLY A 108 1.59 -12.20 24.27
CA GLY A 108 1.62 -12.06 25.74
C GLY A 108 2.67 -11.07 26.25
N LYS A 109 3.12 -10.15 25.40
CA LYS A 109 4.13 -9.13 25.74
C LYS A 109 3.45 -7.83 26.19
N PRO A 110 4.08 -7.03 27.07
CA PRO A 110 3.61 -5.68 27.37
C PRO A 110 3.48 -4.87 26.08
N ASN A 111 2.33 -4.23 25.91
CA ASN A 111 2.03 -3.43 24.73
C ASN A 111 2.41 -1.97 24.98
N PRO A 112 3.49 -1.44 24.36
CA PRO A 112 3.92 -0.06 24.58
C PRO A 112 2.99 0.98 23.95
N PHE A 113 2.12 0.57 23.03
CA PHE A 113 1.18 1.45 22.33
C PHE A 113 -0.16 1.58 23.05
N ASN A 114 -0.42 0.75 24.07
CA ASN A 114 -1.61 0.88 24.89
C ASN A 114 -1.37 1.99 25.93
N VAL A 115 -1.34 3.24 25.45
CA VAL A 115 -1.30 4.41 26.32
C VAL A 115 -2.61 4.39 27.10
N GLN A 116 -2.55 4.08 28.40
CA GLN A 116 -3.53 4.66 29.31
C GLN A 116 -3.34 6.16 29.13
N LEU A 117 -4.18 6.77 28.29
CA LEU A 117 -4.52 8.18 28.44
C LEU A 117 -4.95 8.27 29.90
N LYS A 118 -4.02 8.65 30.77
CA LYS A 118 -4.42 9.24 32.03
C LYS A 118 -5.22 10.43 31.56
N ASP A 119 -6.54 10.31 31.71
CA ASP A 119 -7.40 11.47 31.72
C ASP A 119 -6.77 12.37 32.78
N ASP A 120 -5.98 13.36 32.33
CA ASP A 120 -5.66 14.55 33.09
C ASP A 120 -7.00 15.28 33.27
N THR A 121 -7.84 14.69 34.11
CA THR A 121 -8.98 15.35 34.72
C THR A 121 -8.39 15.97 35.98
N GLU A 122 -7.95 17.22 35.85
CA GLU A 122 -7.78 18.12 36.99
C GLU A 122 -9.12 18.35 37.70
#